data_AF-A0A1I7MLM6-F1
#
_entry.id   AF-A0A1I7MLM6-F1
#
_cell.length_a   1.000
_cell.length_b   1.000
_cell.length_c   1.000
_cell.angle_alpha   90.00
_cell.angle_beta   90.00
_cell.angle_gamma   90.00
#
_symmetry.space_group_name_H-M   'P 1'
#
loop_
_entity.id
_entity.type
_entity.pdbx_description
1 polymer ?
#
loop_
_entity_poly.entity_id
_entity_poly.type
_entity_poly.pdbx_seq_one_letter_code
_entity_poly.pdbx_strand_id
1 'polypeptide(L)' 'MSKQVMSNQLACLRGCGLVSSTAEGRNVWYTLADPRLGQTLGDLLELTAAIDPDCCSAQGCTCA' A
#
# COMPACT_ATOMS: atom_id res chain seq x y z
N MET A 1 -6.36 12.75 6.04
CA MET A 1 -5.63 12.98 4.77
C MET A 1 -6.47 13.88 3.87
N SER A 2 -5.88 14.85 3.15
CA SER A 2 -6.63 15.75 2.27
C SER A 2 -6.77 15.19 0.85
N LYS A 3 -7.79 15.65 0.10
CA LYS A 3 -7.98 15.28 -1.32
C LYS A 3 -6.73 15.57 -2.16
N GLN A 4 -6.06 16.67 -1.88
CA GLN A 4 -4.85 17.08 -2.60
C GLN A 4 -3.68 16.12 -2.34
N VAL A 5 -3.47 15.70 -1.08
CA VAL A 5 -2.45 14.71 -0.74
C VAL A 5 -2.72 13.39 -1.44
N MET A 6 -3.97 12.92 -1.43
CA MET A 6 -4.34 11.67 -2.11
C MET A 6 -4.13 11.75 -3.63
N SER A 7 -4.48 12.88 -4.25
CA SER A 7 -4.23 13.11 -5.68
C SER A 7 -2.73 13.06 -6.02
N ASN A 8 -1.89 13.66 -5.18
CA ASN A 8 -0.43 13.65 -5.40
C ASN A 8 0.15 12.23 -5.28
N GLN A 9 -0.31 11.45 -4.30
CA GLN A 9 0.10 10.07 -4.13
C GLN A 9 -0.31 9.20 -5.32
N LEU A 10 -1.56 9.29 -5.79
CA LEU A 10 -2.03 8.54 -6.95
C LEU A 10 -1.28 8.93 -8.24
N ALA A 11 -0.93 10.20 -8.41
CA ALA A 11 -0.11 10.66 -9.52
C ALA A 11 1.30 10.03 -9.48
N CYS A 12 1.93 9.99 -8.30
CA CYS A 12 3.23 9.36 -8.10
C CYS A 12 3.18 7.85 -8.37
N LEU A 13 2.23 7.13 -7.75
CA LEU A 13 2.06 5.69 -7.92
C LEU A 13 1.84 5.30 -9.39
N ARG A 14 1.04 6.09 -10.12
CA ARG A 14 0.83 5.90 -11.56
C ARG A 14 2.11 6.17 -12.35
N GLY A 15 2.87 7.21 -11.99
CA GLY A 15 4.17 7.51 -12.59
C GLY A 15 5.21 6.42 -12.36
N CYS A 16 5.16 5.74 -11.21
CA CYS A 16 6.01 4.59 -10.88
C CYS A 16 5.53 3.27 -11.50
N GLY A 17 4.35 3.24 -12.14
CA GLY A 17 3.79 2.02 -12.72
C GLY A 17 3.23 1.03 -11.70
N LEU A 18 2.92 1.46 -10.46
CA LEU A 18 2.36 0.59 -9.41
C LEU A 18 0.84 0.46 -9.50
N VAL A 19 0.18 1.46 -10.11
CA VAL A 19 -1.26 1.47 -10.31
C VAL A 19 -1.61 1.86 -11.75
N SER A 20 -2.71 1.32 -12.25
CA SER A 20 -3.36 1.78 -13.48
C SER A 20 -4.65 2.53 -13.13
N SER A 21 -5.11 3.37 -14.07
CA SER A 21 -6.33 4.17 -13.90
C SER A 21 -7.31 3.88 -15.03
N THR A 22 -8.55 3.56 -14.70
CA THR A 22 -9.65 3.36 -15.66
C THR A 22 -10.76 4.37 -15.38
N ALA A 23 -11.18 5.11 -16.40
CA ALA A 23 -12.32 6.01 -16.27
C ALA A 23 -13.62 5.20 -16.31
N GLU A 24 -14.51 5.43 -15.35
CA GLU A 24 -15.86 4.87 -15.33
C GLU A 24 -16.87 5.99 -15.07
N GLY A 25 -17.52 6.45 -16.15
CA GLY A 25 -18.44 7.58 -16.10
C GLY A 25 -17.75 8.87 -15.65
N ARG A 26 -18.19 9.40 -14.49
CA ARG A 26 -17.60 10.62 -13.89
C ARG A 26 -16.48 10.31 -12.90
N ASN A 27 -16.21 9.03 -12.65
CA ASN A 27 -15.23 8.57 -11.68
C ASN A 27 -13.99 8.01 -12.38
N VAL A 28 -12.88 7.97 -11.64
CA VAL A 28 -11.66 7.27 -12.07
C VAL A 28 -11.38 6.20 -11.02
N TRP A 29 -11.28 4.97 -11.48
CA TRP A 29 -10.89 3.83 -10.66
C TRP A 29 -9.41 3.58 -10.80
N TYR A 30 -8.76 3.33 -9.68
CA TYR A 30 -7.36 2.93 -9.64
C TYR A 30 -7.28 1.48 -9.22
N THR A 31 -6.47 0.70 -9.94
CA THR A 31 -6.19 -0.69 -9.61
C THR A 31 -4.69 -0.92 -9.58
N LEU A 32 -4.22 -1.92 -8.85
CA LEU A 32 -2.81 -2.30 -8.86
C LEU A 32 -2.42 -2.75 -10.27
N ALA A 33 -1.20 -2.39 -10.68
CA ALA A 33 -0.69 -2.76 -12.00
C ALA A 33 -0.41 -4.26 -12.13
N ASP A 34 -0.11 -4.94 -11.02
CA ASP A 34 0.12 -6.39 -10.96
C ASP A 34 -0.59 -6.95 -9.70
N PRO A 35 -1.45 -7.97 -9.84
CA PRO A 35 -2.06 -8.66 -8.70
C PRO A 35 -1.07 -9.18 -7.65
N ARG A 36 0.16 -9.54 -8.07
CA ARG A 36 1.24 -9.98 -7.17
C ARG A 36 1.64 -8.92 -6.16
N LEU A 37 1.53 -7.63 -6.51
CA LEU A 37 1.75 -6.54 -5.55
C LEU A 37 0.73 -6.62 -4.41
N GLY A 38 -0.53 -6.89 -4.73
CA GLY A 38 -1.59 -7.03 -3.73
C GLY A 38 -1.32 -8.20 -2.79
N GLN A 39 -0.92 -9.35 -3.33
CA GLN A 39 -0.58 -10.52 -2.53
C GLN A 39 0.61 -10.24 -1.59
N THR A 40 1.74 -9.78 -2.13
CA THR A 40 2.94 -9.52 -1.32
C THR A 40 2.70 -8.46 -0.25
N LEU A 41 1.98 -7.39 -0.57
CA LEU A 41 1.62 -6.36 0.42
C LEU A 41 0.69 -6.93 1.49
N GLY A 42 -0.25 -7.79 1.12
CA GLY A 42 -1.10 -8.52 2.06
C GLY A 42 -0.28 -9.37 3.03
N ASP A 43 0.62 -10.20 2.51
CA ASP A 43 1.49 -11.08 3.31
C ASP A 43 2.35 -10.27 4.30
N LEU A 44 2.90 -9.12 3.84
CA LEU A 44 3.67 -8.22 4.71
C LEU A 44 2.80 -7.58 5.80
N LEU A 45 1.57 -7.18 5.46
CA LEU A 45 0.65 -6.62 6.45
C LEU A 45 0.25 -7.64 7.51
N GLU A 46 0.00 -8.89 7.12
CA GLU A 46 -0.26 -9.98 8.07
C GLU A 46 0.92 -10.21 9.01
N LEU A 47 2.16 -10.17 8.49
CA LEU A 47 3.35 -10.27 9.31
C LEU A 47 3.45 -9.10 10.31
N THR A 48 3.18 -7.86 9.88
CA THR A 48 3.18 -6.70 10.78
C THR A 48 2.05 -6.74 11.81
N ALA A 49 0.94 -7.43 11.55
CA ALA A 49 -0.11 -7.62 12.54
C ALA A 49 0.26 -8.69 13.58
N ALA A 50 1.03 -9.70 13.17
CA ALA A 50 1.57 -10.72 14.07
C ALA A 50 2.72 -10.20 14.94
N ILE A 51 3.41 -9.16 14.49
CA ILE A 51 4.52 -8.54 15.18
C ILE A 51 4.04 -7.25 15.84
N ASP A 52 3.95 -7.22 17.17
CA ASP A 52 3.72 -5.96 17.89
C ASP A 52 4.88 -4.98 17.58
N PRO A 53 4.63 -3.84 16.91
CA PRO A 53 5.67 -2.88 16.57
C PRO A 53 6.32 -2.25 17.81
N ASP A 54 5.65 -2.26 18.97
CA ASP A 54 6.23 -1.84 20.24
C ASP A 54 7.16 -2.91 20.84
N CYS A 55 7.08 -4.16 20.35
CA CYS A 55 7.91 -5.28 20.79
C CYS A 55 9.17 -5.50 19.93
N CYS A 56 9.20 -4.94 18.71
CA CYS A 56 10.21 -5.29 17.72
C CYS A 56 10.94 -4.07 17.15
N SER A 57 12.25 -4.20 17.05
CA SER A 57 13.15 -3.21 16.45
C SER A 57 13.92 -3.81 15.27
N ALA A 58 14.71 -2.99 14.57
CA ALA A 58 15.58 -3.46 13.50
C ALA A 58 16.59 -4.53 13.94
N GLN A 59 16.84 -4.64 15.25
CA GLN A 59 17.79 -5.58 15.85
C GLN A 59 17.13 -6.91 16.26
N GLY A 60 15.80 -7.02 16.21
CA GLY A 60 15.04 -8.22 16.57
C GLY A 60 13.84 -7.93 17.46
N CYS A 61 13.14 -9.01 17.82
CA CYS A 61 11.95 -9.02 18.66
C CYS A 61 12.25 -9.68 20.01
N THR A 62 11.81 -9.07 21.12
CA THR A 62 12.02 -9.61 22.49
C THR A 62 10.73 -9.63 23.29
N CYS A 63 9.69 -10.28 22.76
CA CYS A 63 8.41 -10.37 23.45
C CYS A 63 8.51 -11.36 24.64
N ALA A 64 7.78 -11.06 25.71
CA ALA A 64 7.73 -11.88 26.93
C ALA A 64 6.89 -13.15 26.75
#